data_AF-Q9L2U1-F1
#
_entry.id   AF-Q9L2U1-F1
#
_cell.length_a   1.000
_cell.length_b   1.000
_cell.length_c   1.000
_cell.angle_alpha   90.00
_cell.angle_beta   90.00
_cell.angle_gamma   90.00
#
_symmetry.space_group_name_H-M   'P 1'
#
loop_
_entity.id
_entity.type
_entity.pdbx_description
1 polymer ?
#
loop_
_entity_poly.entity_id
_entity_poly.type
_entity_poly.pdbx_seq_one_letter_code
_entity_poly.pdbx_strand_id
1 'polypeptide(L)'
;FLTHQVDYRLMREIGKVFAKKFASAGITKVVTIEASGITPAVFTAEALDVPMIFAKKAKNITMNEGILTAEVYSFTKQVTSTVSIAGKFLSHEDKVLIIDDFLANGQAAKGLIQIIEQAGAKVEAIGIVIE
;
A
#
# COMPACT_ATOMS: atom_id res chain seq x y z
N PHE A 1 16.72 4.10 -9.58
CA PHE A 1 15.48 4.63 -10.19
C PHE A 1 14.24 4.38 -9.33
N LEU A 2 14.26 3.45 -8.35
CA LEU A 2 13.07 3.10 -7.55
C LEU A 2 13.28 3.22 -6.03
N THR A 3 14.40 2.75 -5.47
CA THR A 3 14.53 2.53 -4.02
C THR A 3 15.30 3.60 -3.23
N HIS A 4 16.18 4.38 -3.89
CA HIS A 4 16.93 5.45 -3.23
C HIS A 4 16.91 6.74 -4.06
N GLN A 5 17.45 6.68 -5.28
CA GLN A 5 17.17 7.68 -6.31
C GLN A 5 15.98 7.23 -7.14
N VAL A 6 15.00 8.11 -7.27
CA VAL A 6 13.72 7.86 -7.93
C VAL A 6 13.68 8.55 -9.30
N ASP A 7 13.33 7.81 -10.35
CA ASP A 7 12.93 8.39 -11.62
C ASP A 7 11.41 8.61 -11.59
N TYR A 8 10.99 9.83 -11.23
CA TYR A 8 9.58 10.15 -11.09
C TYR A 8 8.81 10.05 -12.42
N ARG A 9 9.48 10.21 -13.57
CA ARG A 9 8.82 10.11 -14.88
C ARG A 9 8.45 8.67 -15.16
N LEU A 10 9.38 7.75 -14.91
CA LEU A 10 9.11 6.31 -15.00
C LEU A 10 8.00 5.89 -14.02
N MET A 11 8.04 6.38 -12.77
CA MET A 11 6.99 6.06 -11.78
C MET A 11 5.62 6.58 -12.20
N ARG A 12 5.56 7.75 -12.84
CA ARG A 12 4.31 8.29 -13.39
C ARG A 12 3.76 7.43 -14.52
N GLU A 13 4.61 6.93 -15.42
CA GLU A 13 4.17 6.01 -16.46
C GLU A 13 3.72 4.67 -15.88
N ILE A 14 4.41 4.13 -14.88
CA ILE A 14 3.98 2.93 -14.13
C ILE A 14 2.60 3.14 -13.50
N GLY A 15 2.37 4.29 -12.86
CA GLY A 15 1.08 4.64 -12.28
C GLY A 15 -0.06 4.63 -13.30
N LYS A 16 0.17 5.17 -14.51
CA LYS A 16 -0.79 5.11 -15.62
C LYS A 16 -1.08 3.67 -16.06
N VAL A 17 -0.07 2.79 -16.08
CA VAL A 17 -0.27 1.37 -16.43
C VAL A 17 -1.18 0.69 -15.41
N PHE A 18 -0.93 0.87 -14.11
CA PHE A 18 -1.80 0.33 -13.07
C PHE A 18 -3.22 0.89 -13.16
N ALA A 19 -3.36 2.22 -13.29
CA ALA A 19 -4.66 2.86 -13.43
C ALA A 19 -5.45 2.32 -14.63
N LYS A 20 -4.80 2.19 -15.79
CA LYS A 20 -5.43 1.61 -16.99
C LYS A 20 -5.87 0.17 -16.77
N LYS A 21 -5.05 -0.65 -16.09
CA LYS A 21 -5.36 -2.06 -15.81
C LYS A 21 -6.58 -2.21 -14.89
N PHE A 22 -6.76 -1.29 -13.93
CA PHE A 22 -7.80 -1.37 -12.91
C PHE A 22 -8.94 -0.34 -13.09
N ALA A 23 -9.01 0.33 -14.23
CA ALA A 23 -9.98 1.40 -14.51
C ALA A 23 -11.45 0.96 -14.32
N SER A 24 -11.78 -0.29 -14.62
CA SER A 24 -13.13 -0.85 -14.47
C SER A 24 -13.36 -1.58 -13.14
N ALA A 25 -12.37 -1.61 -12.24
CA ALA A 25 -12.48 -2.35 -10.98
C ALA A 25 -13.17 -1.54 -9.87
N GLY A 26 -13.44 -0.25 -10.11
CA GLY A 26 -14.08 0.65 -9.15
C GLY A 26 -13.22 0.90 -7.92
N ILE A 27 -11.90 1.02 -8.09
CA ILE A 27 -10.96 1.33 -7.01
C ILE A 27 -11.36 2.66 -6.36
N THR A 28 -11.47 2.68 -5.05
CA THR A 28 -11.79 3.90 -4.26
C THR A 28 -10.56 4.42 -3.51
N LYS A 29 -9.51 3.61 -3.42
CA LYS A 29 -8.34 3.90 -2.59
C LYS A 29 -7.11 3.12 -3.03
N VAL A 30 -5.95 3.76 -2.98
CA VAL A 30 -4.65 3.08 -3.12
C VAL A 30 -4.01 2.94 -1.74
N VAL A 31 -3.51 1.73 -1.43
CA VAL A 31 -2.79 1.47 -0.18
C VAL A 31 -1.38 0.94 -0.50
N THR A 32 -0.38 1.43 0.21
CA THR A 32 1.02 0.94 0.13
C THR A 32 1.61 0.82 1.52
N ILE A 33 2.86 0.40 1.61
CA ILE A 33 3.71 0.51 2.80
C ILE A 33 4.88 1.46 2.54
N GLU A 34 5.35 2.15 3.58
CA GLU A 34 6.55 3.00 3.49
C GLU A 34 7.85 2.19 3.30
N ALA A 35 8.90 2.70 2.66
CA ALA A 35 8.98 4.01 2.01
C ALA A 35 8.94 3.91 0.48
N SER A 36 9.61 2.92 -0.12
CA SER A 36 9.81 2.81 -1.56
C SER A 36 8.51 2.67 -2.36
N GLY A 37 7.53 1.92 -1.85
CA GLY A 37 6.21 1.75 -2.49
C GLY A 37 5.41 3.06 -2.61
N ILE A 38 5.76 4.11 -1.84
CA ILE A 38 5.06 5.40 -1.88
C ILE A 38 5.09 6.02 -3.28
N THR A 39 6.21 5.96 -3.98
CA THR A 39 6.33 6.63 -5.29
C THR A 39 5.44 5.99 -6.37
N PRO A 40 5.50 4.68 -6.65
CA PRO A 40 4.59 4.09 -7.61
C PRO A 40 3.12 4.20 -7.16
N ALA A 41 2.84 4.14 -5.85
CA ALA A 41 1.49 4.26 -5.32
C ALA A 41 0.89 5.67 -5.51
N VAL A 42 1.66 6.75 -5.28
CA VAL A 42 1.14 8.11 -5.43
C VAL A 42 0.80 8.43 -6.89
N PHE A 43 1.61 7.96 -7.83
CA PHE A 43 1.31 8.13 -9.26
C PHE A 43 0.16 7.23 -9.74
N THR A 44 -0.03 6.07 -9.11
CA THR A 44 -1.21 5.23 -9.37
C THR A 44 -2.47 5.91 -8.86
N ALA A 45 -2.42 6.48 -7.66
CA ALA A 45 -3.51 7.24 -7.05
C ALA A 45 -3.84 8.51 -7.86
N GLU A 46 -2.82 9.25 -8.33
CA GLU A 46 -2.98 10.40 -9.23
C GLU A 46 -3.73 9.99 -10.50
N ALA A 47 -3.32 8.88 -11.14
CA ALA A 47 -3.89 8.44 -12.40
C ALA A 47 -5.31 7.85 -12.26
N LEU A 48 -5.66 7.33 -11.07
CA LEU A 48 -7.00 6.84 -10.75
C LEU A 48 -7.93 7.92 -10.17
N ASP A 49 -7.39 9.09 -9.80
CA ASP A 49 -8.09 10.16 -9.08
C ASP A 49 -8.74 9.70 -7.76
N VAL A 50 -7.96 8.98 -6.94
CA VAL A 50 -8.41 8.44 -5.65
C VAL A 50 -7.43 8.76 -4.52
N PRO A 51 -7.89 8.81 -3.25
CA PRO A 51 -6.99 8.98 -2.13
C PRO A 51 -6.01 7.81 -1.97
N MET A 52 -4.88 8.10 -1.32
CA MET A 52 -3.83 7.14 -1.02
C MET A 52 -3.56 7.08 0.48
N ILE A 53 -3.25 5.88 0.99
CA ILE A 53 -2.73 5.64 2.34
C ILE A 53 -1.41 4.88 2.23
N PHE A 54 -0.43 5.23 3.05
CA PHE A 54 0.75 4.38 3.27
C PHE A 54 0.79 3.92 4.73
N ALA A 55 0.98 2.62 4.92
CA ALA A 55 1.18 2.03 6.23
C ALA A 55 2.55 2.40 6.80
N LYS A 56 2.61 2.63 8.12
CA LYS A 56 3.83 2.96 8.86
C LYS A 56 4.41 1.73 9.54
N LYS A 57 5.72 1.53 9.46
CA LYS A 57 6.50 0.45 10.08
C LYS A 57 6.91 0.73 11.54
N ALA A 58 6.73 1.97 11.99
CA ALA A 58 7.03 2.40 13.36
C ALA A 58 5.75 2.54 14.19
N LYS A 59 5.81 2.07 15.44
CA LYS A 59 4.75 2.25 16.42
C LYS A 59 4.65 3.73 16.80
N ASN A 60 3.57 4.42 16.39
CA ASN A 60 3.32 5.79 16.84
C ASN A 60 2.83 5.74 18.29
N ILE A 61 3.71 6.11 19.22
CA ILE A 61 3.46 6.11 20.67
C ILE A 61 2.29 7.04 21.05
N THR A 62 1.94 7.99 20.18
CA THR A 62 0.94 9.05 20.42
C THR A 62 -0.45 8.77 19.87
N MET A 63 -0.69 7.65 19.17
CA MET A 63 -2.00 7.32 18.61
C MET A 63 -2.44 5.95 19.13
N ASN A 64 -3.30 5.92 20.15
CA ASN A 64 -3.70 4.67 20.81
C ASN A 64 -5.10 4.16 20.41
N GLU A 65 -5.96 5.01 19.82
CA GLU A 65 -7.33 4.64 19.49
C GLU A 65 -7.54 4.57 17.96
N GLY A 66 -8.20 3.50 17.52
CA GLY A 66 -8.59 3.32 16.12
C GLY A 66 -7.42 3.04 15.16
N ILE A 67 -6.28 2.53 15.63
CA ILE A 67 -5.21 2.02 14.76
C ILE A 67 -5.47 0.55 14.41
N LEU A 68 -5.34 0.22 13.14
CA LEU A 68 -5.32 -1.14 12.61
C LEU A 68 -3.87 -1.56 12.40
N THR A 69 -3.52 -2.76 12.84
CA THR A 69 -2.12 -3.24 12.81
C THR A 69 -2.00 -4.66 12.27
N ALA A 70 -0.84 -4.97 11.71
CA ALA A 70 -0.44 -6.34 11.38
C ALA A 70 1.05 -6.52 11.65
N GLU A 71 1.48 -7.75 11.88
CA GLU A 71 2.89 -8.11 12.01
C GLU A 71 3.43 -8.56 10.66
N VAL A 72 4.53 -7.95 10.21
CA VAL A 72 5.19 -8.28 8.93
C VAL A 72 6.60 -8.78 9.21
N TYR A 73 6.86 -10.03 8.85
CA TYR A 73 8.19 -10.62 8.97
C TYR A 73 9.08 -10.25 7.78
N SER A 74 10.24 -9.67 8.06
CA SER A 74 11.28 -9.42 7.06
C SER A 74 12.32 -10.54 7.06
N PHE A 75 12.35 -11.34 6.01
CA PHE A 75 13.34 -12.44 5.86
C PHE A 75 14.77 -11.93 5.70
N THR A 76 14.96 -10.78 5.04
CA THR A 76 16.30 -10.20 4.85
C THR A 76 16.86 -9.60 6.13
N LYS A 77 16.00 -9.08 7.01
CA LYS A 77 16.40 -8.51 8.32
C LYS A 77 16.23 -9.47 9.49
N GLN A 78 15.57 -10.61 9.26
CA GLN A 78 15.15 -11.58 10.29
C GLN A 78 14.42 -10.93 11.48
N VAL A 79 13.60 -9.91 11.21
CA VAL A 79 12.89 -9.12 12.22
C VAL A 79 11.43 -9.00 11.82
N THR A 80 10.54 -9.16 12.81
CA THR A 80 9.13 -8.81 12.69
C THR A 80 8.93 -7.34 13.01
N SER A 81 8.16 -6.63 12.18
CA SER A 81 7.78 -5.24 12.42
C SER A 81 6.27 -5.09 12.39
N THR A 82 5.74 -4.35 13.35
CA THR A 82 4.33 -3.94 13.36
C THR A 82 4.12 -2.86 12.30
N VAL A 83 3.23 -3.13 11.35
CA VAL A 83 2.73 -2.15 10.39
C VAL A 83 1.40 -1.60 10.85
N SER A 84 1.11 -0.33 10.57
CA SER A 84 -0.08 0.35 11.08
C SER A 84 -0.72 1.32 10.09
N ILE A 85 -2.05 1.39 10.12
CA ILE A 85 -2.89 2.40 9.45
C ILE A 85 -3.91 2.94 10.45
N ALA A 86 -4.16 4.24 10.44
CA ALA A 86 -5.26 4.81 11.21
C ALA A 86 -6.61 4.43 10.55
N GLY A 87 -7.43 3.67 11.26
CA GLY A 87 -8.67 3.06 10.76
C GLY A 87 -9.67 4.07 10.22
N LYS A 88 -9.67 5.32 10.71
CA LYS A 88 -10.53 6.40 10.17
C LYS A 88 -10.34 6.69 8.68
N PHE A 89 -9.24 6.24 8.08
CA PHE A 89 -8.98 6.41 6.64
C PHE A 89 -9.46 5.22 5.81
N LEU A 90 -9.94 4.14 6.41
CA LEU A 90 -10.50 2.97 5.73
C LEU A 90 -11.94 2.76 6.16
N SER A 91 -12.78 2.35 5.23
CA SER A 91 -14.18 2.05 5.46
C SER A 91 -14.58 0.76 4.74
N HIS A 92 -15.64 0.12 5.20
CA HIS A 92 -16.15 -1.11 4.59
C HIS A 92 -16.62 -0.95 3.13
N GLU A 93 -16.86 0.29 2.68
CA GLU A 93 -17.21 0.61 1.29
C GLU A 93 -15.98 0.67 0.37
N ASP A 94 -14.77 0.68 0.93
CA ASP A 94 -13.55 0.83 0.15
C ASP A 94 -13.21 -0.42 -0.68
N LYS A 95 -12.88 -0.19 -1.94
CA LYS A 95 -12.23 -1.15 -2.84
C LYS A 95 -10.79 -0.72 -3.05
N VAL A 96 -9.88 -1.47 -2.44
CA VAL A 96 -8.48 -1.09 -2.30
C VAL A 96 -7.62 -1.75 -3.37
N LEU A 97 -6.80 -0.93 -4.04
CA LEU A 97 -5.66 -1.40 -4.82
C LEU A 97 -4.39 -1.26 -3.96
N ILE A 98 -3.76 -2.39 -3.64
CA ILE A 98 -2.45 -2.37 -2.98
C ILE A 98 -1.39 -2.12 -4.05
N ILE A 99 -0.48 -1.17 -3.83
CA ILE A 99 0.71 -0.96 -4.68
C ILE A 99 1.97 -1.15 -3.83
N ASP A 100 2.97 -1.88 -4.34
CA ASP A 100 4.27 -2.03 -3.69
C ASP A 100 5.42 -2.08 -4.73
N ASP A 101 6.65 -1.81 -4.28
CA ASP A 101 7.81 -1.75 -5.17
C ASP A 101 8.35 -3.14 -5.54
N PHE A 102 8.47 -4.06 -4.58
CA PHE A 102 8.95 -5.43 -4.80
C PHE A 102 8.04 -6.49 -4.17
N LEU A 103 7.79 -7.57 -4.90
CA LEU A 103 7.21 -8.79 -4.34
C LEU A 103 8.31 -9.83 -4.08
N ALA A 104 8.72 -9.94 -2.81
CA ALA A 104 9.58 -11.03 -2.36
C ALA A 104 8.72 -12.16 -1.74
N ASN A 105 8.87 -12.43 -0.45
CA ASN A 105 8.11 -13.46 0.27
C ASN A 105 6.64 -13.08 0.56
N GLY A 106 6.13 -11.99 -0.01
CA GLY A 106 4.74 -11.53 0.11
C GLY A 106 4.28 -11.10 1.50
N GLN A 107 5.17 -10.99 2.50
CA GLN A 107 4.77 -10.69 3.88
C GLN A 107 4.17 -9.29 4.05
N ALA A 108 4.73 -8.29 3.36
CA ALA A 108 4.20 -6.92 3.38
C ALA A 108 2.78 -6.87 2.80
N ALA A 109 2.59 -7.49 1.62
CA ALA A 109 1.28 -7.61 1.00
C ALA A 109 0.27 -8.31 1.92
N LYS A 110 0.64 -9.42 2.57
CA LYS A 110 -0.22 -10.11 3.56
C LYS A 110 -0.59 -9.22 4.74
N GLY A 111 0.37 -8.47 5.29
CA GLY A 111 0.09 -7.53 6.40
C GLY A 111 -0.86 -6.40 6.00
N LEU A 112 -0.73 -5.88 4.78
CA LEU A 112 -1.66 -4.87 4.26
C LEU A 112 -3.06 -5.44 4.04
N ILE A 113 -3.18 -6.65 3.48
CA ILE A 113 -4.48 -7.34 3.34
C ILE A 113 -5.16 -7.47 4.71
N GLN A 114 -4.44 -7.96 5.71
CA GLN A 114 -4.98 -8.12 7.07
C GLN A 114 -5.48 -6.79 7.66
N ILE A 115 -4.75 -5.69 7.45
CA ILE A 115 -5.18 -4.36 7.92
C ILE A 115 -6.45 -3.90 7.20
N ILE A 116 -6.52 -4.09 5.88
CA ILE A 116 -7.66 -3.67 5.06
C ILE A 116 -8.91 -4.48 5.45
N GLU A 117 -8.76 -5.79 5.66
CA GLU A 117 -9.84 -6.67 6.13
C GLU A 117 -10.33 -6.32 7.54
N GLN A 118 -9.44 -5.89 8.45
CA GLN A 118 -9.83 -5.38 9.78
C GLN A 118 -10.75 -4.14 9.69
N ALA A 119 -10.63 -3.33 8.62
CA ALA A 119 -11.52 -2.20 8.37
C ALA A 119 -12.86 -2.59 7.71
N GLY A 120 -13.04 -3.88 7.38
CA GLY A 120 -14.15 -4.38 6.58
C GLY A 120 -14.07 -4.02 5.08
N ALA A 121 -12.96 -3.42 4.64
CA ALA A 121 -12.75 -3.02 3.25
C ALA A 121 -12.35 -4.23 2.39
N LYS A 122 -12.50 -4.10 1.07
CA LYS A 122 -12.16 -5.17 0.11
C LYS A 122 -10.84 -4.87 -0.57
N VAL A 123 -9.90 -5.83 -0.57
CA VAL A 123 -8.75 -5.80 -1.48
C VAL A 123 -9.18 -6.26 -2.86
N GLU A 124 -9.09 -5.39 -3.85
CA GLU A 124 -9.47 -5.69 -5.24
C GLU A 124 -8.30 -6.30 -6.01
N ALA A 125 -7.09 -5.74 -5.83
CA ALA A 125 -5.89 -6.24 -6.48
C ALA A 125 -4.62 -5.78 -5.77
N ILE A 126 -3.50 -6.37 -6.18
CA ILE A 126 -2.14 -6.00 -5.78
C ILE A 126 -1.34 -5.73 -7.05
N GLY A 127 -0.82 -4.51 -7.17
CA GLY A 127 0.10 -4.08 -8.23
C GLY A 127 1.52 -4.00 -7.70
N ILE A 128 2.44 -4.69 -8.37
CA ILE A 128 3.85 -4.77 -7.98
C ILE A 128 4.69 -4.24 -9.13
N VAL A 129 5.67 -3.38 -8.83
CA VAL A 129 6.56 -2.84 -9.87
C VAL A 129 7.55 -3.91 -10.36
N ILE A 130 8.16 -4.67 -9.44
CA ILE A 130 9.12 -5.74 -9.75
C ILE A 130 8.76 -7.02 -8.97
N GLU A 131 8.64 -8.13 -9.68
CA GLU A 131 8.44 -9.49 -9.14
C GLU A 131 9.70 -10.34 -9.31
#